data_AF-A0A3P8V104-F1
#
_entry.id   AF-A0A3P8V104-F1
#
_cell.length_a   1.000
_cell.length_b   1.000
_cell.length_c   1.000
_cell.angle_alpha   90.00
_cell.angle_beta   90.00
_cell.angle_gamma   90.00
#
_symmetry.space_group_name_H-M   'P 1'
#
loop_
_entity.id
_entity.type
_entity.pdbx_description
1 polymer ?
#
loop_
_entity_poly.entity_id
_entity_poly.type
_entity_poly.pdbx_seq_one_letter_code
_entity_poly.pdbx_strand_id
1 'polypeptide(L)'
;MEVKRKKILQSSLFQQTQNTNLQAKLDFEVRMREGAYKLLLACSKREQVLNASKNLLTCNARIRAYLHELQETKEEEEEEVMGAHGRILENTCVENQLLSSSVTGLRFPLMWRDSDHFNNRGSSRRMALFCMMHLGSEVFDTEMVVVDRSVTDVCFEGVTIFQDAVPSFELRVELWSCVFEEELTMAKTPKKLAKKLRNSFGKSGGKKLCPLLDTSDPDTFLQCHPIPSGARYNLLAYTTLGLCEAEGSFQSHSLIILQNAEWPTWLPLYGNLCCKLVAQPVCMTQHMMAGYLSQKVR
;
A
#
# COMPACT_ATOMS: atom_id res chain seq x y z
N MET A 1 13.42 -37.44 -23.50
CA MET A 1 14.11 -36.39 -22.73
C MET A 1 13.68 -34.97 -23.15
N GLU A 2 13.17 -34.76 -24.38
CA GLU A 2 12.60 -33.48 -24.86
C GLU A 2 11.53 -32.84 -23.96
N VAL A 3 10.61 -33.62 -23.38
CA VAL A 3 9.45 -33.06 -22.65
C VAL A 3 9.88 -32.37 -21.35
N LYS A 4 10.88 -32.90 -20.64
CA LYS A 4 11.46 -32.25 -19.45
C LYS A 4 12.24 -30.99 -19.83
N ARG A 5 12.97 -31.02 -20.95
CA ARG A 5 13.76 -29.88 -21.44
C ARG A 5 12.89 -28.70 -21.88
N LYS A 6 11.75 -28.97 -22.53
CA LYS A 6 10.77 -27.94 -22.90
C LYS A 6 10.08 -27.29 -21.69
N LYS A 7 9.76 -28.06 -20.64
CA LYS A 7 9.12 -27.55 -19.42
C LYS A 7 10.03 -26.62 -18.61
N ILE A 8 11.31 -26.96 -18.49
CA ILE A 8 12.32 -26.15 -17.78
C ILE A 8 12.56 -24.81 -18.49
N LEU A 9 12.62 -24.82 -19.82
CA LEU A 9 12.73 -23.59 -20.62
C LEU A 9 11.49 -22.69 -20.48
N GLN A 10 10.30 -23.28 -20.37
CA GLN A 10 9.05 -22.54 -20.25
C GLN A 10 8.88 -21.91 -18.86
N SER A 11 9.28 -22.61 -17.79
CA SER A 11 9.29 -22.05 -16.42
C SER A 11 10.31 -20.92 -16.28
N SER A 12 11.53 -21.10 -16.78
CA SER A 12 12.57 -20.07 -16.70
C SER A 12 12.20 -18.81 -17.50
N LEU A 13 11.58 -18.96 -18.68
CA LEU A 13 11.12 -17.82 -19.49
C LEU A 13 9.95 -17.07 -18.83
N PHE A 14 9.04 -17.78 -18.17
CA PHE A 14 7.92 -17.17 -17.44
C PHE A 14 8.42 -16.36 -16.24
N GLN A 15 9.34 -16.93 -15.44
CA GLN A 15 9.92 -16.30 -14.27
C GLN A 15 10.78 -15.07 -14.64
N GLN A 16 11.55 -15.16 -15.73
CA GLN A 16 12.29 -14.02 -16.28
C GLN A 16 11.37 -12.89 -16.79
N THR A 17 10.19 -13.24 -17.33
CA THR A 17 9.18 -12.27 -17.76
C THR A 17 8.50 -11.60 -16.55
N GLN A 18 8.26 -12.33 -15.46
CA GLN A 18 7.73 -11.77 -14.22
C GLN A 18 8.74 -10.83 -13.55
N ASN A 19 10.00 -11.23 -13.42
CA ASN A 19 11.07 -10.38 -12.86
C ASN A 19 11.26 -9.09 -13.66
N THR A 20 11.21 -9.15 -15.00
CA THR A 20 11.30 -7.94 -15.84
C THR A 20 10.06 -7.04 -15.72
N ASN A 21 8.87 -7.61 -15.59
CA ASN A 21 7.65 -6.83 -15.33
C ASN A 21 7.70 -6.12 -13.98
N LEU A 22 8.16 -6.82 -12.94
CA LEU A 22 8.23 -6.29 -11.59
C LEU A 22 9.30 -5.20 -11.46
N GLN A 23 10.46 -5.36 -12.11
CA GLN A 23 11.46 -4.30 -12.20
C GLN A 23 10.90 -3.04 -12.89
N ALA A 24 10.11 -3.20 -13.95
CA ALA A 24 9.45 -2.06 -14.60
C ALA A 24 8.42 -1.37 -13.70
N LYS A 25 7.66 -2.13 -12.88
CA LYS A 25 6.76 -1.58 -11.85
C LYS A 25 7.54 -0.81 -10.77
N LEU A 26 8.67 -1.36 -10.32
CA LEU A 26 9.56 -0.70 -9.36
C LEU A 26 10.12 0.63 -9.91
N ASP A 27 10.67 0.62 -11.12
CA ASP A 27 11.21 1.81 -11.77
C ASP A 27 10.13 2.88 -12.02
N PHE A 28 8.89 2.45 -12.27
CA PHE A 28 7.74 3.33 -12.35
C PHE A 28 7.44 3.99 -11.00
N GLU A 29 7.32 3.21 -9.92
CA GLU A 29 7.02 3.75 -8.59
C GLU A 29 8.14 4.67 -8.05
N VAL A 30 9.40 4.37 -8.36
CA VAL A 30 10.54 5.26 -8.06
C VAL A 30 10.36 6.63 -8.72
N ARG A 31 9.98 6.66 -10.00
CA ARG A 31 9.70 7.92 -10.72
C ARG A 31 8.46 8.63 -10.19
N MET A 32 7.41 7.88 -9.87
CA MET A 32 6.18 8.42 -9.27
C MET A 32 6.47 9.08 -7.91
N ARG A 33 7.28 8.44 -7.07
CA ARG A 33 7.76 8.97 -5.79
C ARG A 33 8.49 10.30 -5.97
N GLU A 34 9.43 10.38 -6.92
CA GLU A 34 10.13 11.65 -7.21
C GLU A 34 9.16 12.75 -7.68
N GLY A 35 8.19 12.40 -8.52
CA GLY A 35 7.14 13.31 -8.97
C GLY A 35 6.28 13.82 -7.82
N ALA A 36 5.82 12.92 -6.96
CA ALA A 36 5.04 13.25 -5.77
C ALA A 36 5.80 14.17 -4.82
N TYR A 37 7.10 13.95 -4.62
CA TYR A 37 7.92 14.84 -3.80
C TYR A 37 8.09 16.24 -4.41
N LYS A 38 8.34 16.34 -5.73
CA LYS A 38 8.41 17.64 -6.40
C LYS A 38 7.08 18.40 -6.31
N LEU A 39 5.95 17.69 -6.45
CA LEU A 39 4.62 18.25 -6.27
C LEU A 39 4.43 18.74 -4.83
N LEU A 40 4.81 17.94 -3.84
CA LEU A 40 4.74 18.29 -2.42
C LEU A 40 5.44 19.63 -2.11
N LEU A 41 6.60 19.88 -2.72
CA LEU A 41 7.35 21.13 -2.56
C LEU A 41 6.71 22.32 -3.29
N ALA A 42 5.91 22.07 -4.33
CA ALA A 42 5.22 23.11 -5.10
C ALA A 42 3.82 23.44 -4.55
N CYS A 43 3.21 22.53 -3.79
CA CYS A 43 1.90 22.71 -3.19
C CYS A 43 1.89 23.88 -2.20
N SER A 44 0.89 24.76 -2.31
CA SER A 44 0.65 25.85 -1.35
C SER A 44 -0.58 25.62 -0.48
N LYS A 45 -1.56 24.85 -0.97
CA LYS A 45 -2.77 24.51 -0.20
C LYS A 45 -2.54 23.26 0.64
N ARG A 46 -3.04 23.27 1.87
CA ARG A 46 -2.90 22.17 2.83
C ARG A 46 -3.37 20.82 2.31
N GLU A 47 -4.54 20.81 1.67
CA GLU A 47 -5.11 19.62 1.05
C GLU A 47 -4.20 19.03 -0.04
N GLN A 48 -3.60 19.89 -0.88
CA GLN A 48 -2.68 19.46 -1.93
C GLN A 48 -1.37 18.92 -1.34
N VAL A 49 -0.85 19.55 -0.29
CA VAL A 49 0.33 19.07 0.46
C VAL A 49 0.05 17.67 1.03
N LEU A 50 -1.11 17.47 1.66
CA LEU A 50 -1.48 16.19 2.24
C LEU A 50 -1.72 15.09 1.21
N ASN A 51 -2.35 15.41 0.08
CA ASN A 51 -2.52 14.46 -1.01
C ASN A 51 -1.15 14.07 -1.63
N ALA A 52 -0.26 15.03 -1.83
CA ALA A 52 1.10 14.73 -2.32
C ALA A 52 1.89 13.87 -1.32
N SER A 53 1.75 14.13 -0.01
CA SER A 53 2.40 13.32 1.01
C SER A 53 1.81 11.91 1.13
N LYS A 54 0.49 11.75 0.98
CA LYS A 54 -0.17 10.44 0.89
C LYS A 54 0.39 9.64 -0.28
N ASN A 55 0.50 10.26 -1.46
CA ASN A 55 1.03 9.60 -2.65
C ASN A 55 2.48 9.16 -2.44
N LEU A 56 3.31 10.00 -1.80
CA LEU A 56 4.68 9.65 -1.45
C LEU A 56 4.74 8.41 -0.53
N LEU A 57 3.89 8.38 0.50
CA LEU A 57 3.80 7.26 1.44
C LEU A 57 3.37 5.96 0.74
N THR A 58 2.40 6.05 -0.18
CA THR A 58 1.93 4.91 -0.97
C THR A 58 3.00 4.40 -1.94
N CYS A 59 3.72 5.29 -2.62
CA CYS A 59 4.85 4.91 -3.47
C CYS A 59 5.93 4.21 -2.65
N ASN A 60 6.24 4.70 -1.44
CA ASN A 60 7.21 4.05 -0.55
C ASN A 60 6.77 2.62 -0.19
N ALA A 61 5.49 2.43 0.12
CA ALA A 61 4.94 1.12 0.43
C ALA A 61 5.06 0.15 -0.76
N ARG A 62 4.67 0.59 -1.98
CA ARG A 62 4.81 -0.21 -3.20
C ARG A 62 6.27 -0.56 -3.51
N ILE A 63 7.18 0.40 -3.39
CA ILE A 63 8.62 0.19 -3.59
C ILE A 63 9.14 -0.89 -2.63
N ARG A 64 8.78 -0.82 -1.34
CA ARG A 64 9.16 -1.87 -0.37
C ARG A 64 8.61 -3.23 -0.75
N ALA A 65 7.34 -3.28 -1.14
CA ALA A 65 6.67 -4.53 -1.48
C ALA A 65 7.32 -5.21 -2.71
N TYR A 66 7.63 -4.43 -3.77
CA TYR A 66 8.33 -4.94 -4.94
C TYR A 66 9.78 -5.34 -4.65
N LEU A 67 10.49 -4.59 -3.80
CA LEU A 67 11.85 -4.95 -3.41
C LEU A 67 11.90 -6.25 -2.62
N HIS A 68 10.94 -6.46 -1.72
CA HIS A 68 10.81 -7.70 -0.96
C HIS A 68 10.59 -8.90 -1.90
N GLU A 69 9.65 -8.80 -2.84
CA GLU A 69 9.38 -9.86 -3.81
C GLU A 69 10.61 -10.15 -4.70
N LEU A 70 11.36 -9.13 -5.13
CA LEU A 70 12.62 -9.34 -5.88
C LEU A 70 13.74 -9.97 -5.06
N GLN A 71 13.72 -9.84 -3.73
CA GLN A 71 14.70 -10.47 -2.86
C GLN A 71 14.35 -11.95 -2.67
N GLU A 72 13.07 -12.25 -2.41
CA GLU A 72 12.59 -13.63 -2.27
C GLU A 72 12.82 -14.45 -3.55
N THR A 73 12.55 -13.89 -4.73
CA THR A 73 12.78 -14.61 -5.99
C THR A 73 14.27 -14.88 -6.26
N LYS A 74 15.17 -13.99 -5.84
CA LYS A 74 16.62 -14.21 -5.97
C LYS A 74 17.12 -15.29 -5.03
N GLU A 75 16.64 -15.31 -3.79
CA GLU A 75 17.00 -16.33 -2.81
C GLU A 75 16.54 -17.72 -3.27
N GLU A 76 15.32 -17.83 -3.81
CA GLU A 76 14.81 -19.07 -4.40
C GLU A 76 15.66 -19.56 -5.60
N GLU A 77 16.08 -18.65 -6.49
CA GLU A 77 16.94 -18.97 -7.63
C GLU A 77 18.34 -19.44 -7.19
N GLU A 78 18.92 -18.85 -6.14
CA GLU A 78 20.22 -19.25 -5.59
C GLU A 78 20.16 -20.61 -4.88
N GLU A 79 19.06 -20.91 -4.18
CA GLU A 79 18.83 -22.22 -3.55
C GLU A 79 18.65 -23.34 -4.59
N GLU A 80 17.94 -23.10 -5.70
CA GLU A 80 17.80 -24.07 -6.79
C GLU A 80 19.15 -24.42 -7.45
N VAL A 81 20.07 -23.45 -7.53
CA VAL A 81 21.39 -23.62 -8.16
C VAL A 81 22.39 -24.36 -7.25
N MET A 82 22.30 -24.22 -5.92
CA MET A 82 23.24 -24.84 -4.96
C MET A 82 22.93 -26.29 -4.56
N GLY A 83 21.72 -26.81 -4.83
CA GLY A 83 21.52 -28.22 -5.16
C GLY A 83 20.65 -29.10 -4.24
N ALA A 84 20.35 -30.27 -4.82
CA ALA A 84 19.78 -31.51 -4.27
C ALA A 84 18.24 -31.71 -4.32
N HIS A 85 17.84 -32.59 -5.25
CA HIS A 85 16.60 -33.38 -5.26
C HIS A 85 15.27 -32.60 -5.37
N GLY A 86 14.87 -32.36 -6.62
CA GLY A 86 13.63 -32.96 -7.14
C GLY A 86 12.38 -32.82 -6.28
N ARG A 87 12.05 -31.62 -5.83
CA ARG A 87 10.64 -31.31 -5.62
C ARG A 87 10.05 -30.94 -6.97
N ILE A 88 9.59 -31.95 -7.69
CA ILE A 88 8.45 -31.74 -8.59
C ILE A 88 7.29 -31.42 -7.64
N LEU A 89 7.25 -30.19 -7.10
CA LEU A 89 6.05 -29.67 -6.49
C LEU A 89 5.06 -29.49 -7.63
N GLU A 90 3.81 -29.82 -7.33
CA GLU A 90 2.69 -29.77 -8.23
C GLU A 90 2.42 -28.33 -8.70
N ASN A 91 3.20 -27.78 -9.64
CA ASN A 91 2.91 -26.47 -10.24
C ASN A 91 1.55 -26.47 -10.96
N THR A 92 0.95 -27.63 -11.19
CA THR A 92 -0.41 -27.78 -11.72
C THR A 92 -1.51 -27.57 -10.67
N CYS A 93 -1.17 -27.51 -9.38
CA CYS A 93 -2.17 -27.36 -8.32
C CYS A 93 -2.32 -25.91 -7.82
N VAL A 94 -1.28 -25.08 -7.94
CA VAL A 94 -1.28 -23.70 -7.41
C VAL A 94 -2.09 -22.75 -8.30
N GLU A 95 -1.93 -22.81 -9.62
CA GLU A 95 -2.75 -22.02 -10.57
C GLU A 95 -4.24 -22.35 -10.46
N ASN A 96 -4.59 -23.60 -10.12
CA ASN A 96 -5.98 -24.02 -9.95
C ASN A 96 -6.63 -23.56 -8.63
N GLN A 97 -5.85 -22.95 -7.72
CA GLN A 97 -6.29 -22.50 -6.41
C GLN A 97 -6.25 -20.98 -6.26
N LEU A 98 -5.87 -20.25 -7.32
CA LEU A 98 -5.88 -18.79 -7.30
C LEU A 98 -7.30 -18.26 -7.07
N LEU A 99 -7.38 -17.19 -6.30
CA LEU A 99 -8.59 -16.49 -5.91
C LEU A 99 -8.51 -15.06 -6.44
N SER A 100 -9.64 -14.54 -6.90
CA SER A 100 -9.85 -13.10 -6.97
C SER A 100 -10.48 -12.65 -5.66
N SER A 101 -9.76 -11.80 -4.93
CA SER A 101 -10.21 -11.27 -3.64
C SER A 101 -10.61 -9.81 -3.81
N SER A 102 -11.76 -9.43 -3.26
CA SER A 102 -12.22 -8.03 -3.29
C SER A 102 -12.66 -7.56 -1.92
N VAL A 103 -12.26 -6.35 -1.55
CA VAL A 103 -12.69 -5.67 -0.33
C VAL A 103 -13.48 -4.42 -0.68
N THR A 104 -14.60 -4.22 0.00
CA THR A 104 -15.55 -3.15 -0.28
C THR A 104 -16.14 -2.56 1.00
N GLY A 105 -16.56 -1.30 0.92
CA GLY A 105 -17.33 -0.64 1.98
C GLY A 105 -16.57 -0.51 3.29
N LEU A 106 -15.29 -0.14 3.23
CA LEU A 106 -14.48 0.09 4.43
C LEU A 106 -15.10 1.21 5.27
N ARG A 107 -15.54 0.87 6.48
CA ARG A 107 -16.15 1.79 7.44
C ARG A 107 -15.49 1.64 8.80
N PHE A 108 -15.03 2.76 9.35
CA PHE A 108 -14.40 2.84 10.66
C PHE A 108 -15.31 3.65 11.60
N PRO A 109 -16.12 2.99 12.45
CA PRO A 109 -16.97 3.69 13.40
C PRO A 109 -16.13 4.45 14.43
N LEU A 110 -16.60 5.63 14.81
CA LEU A 110 -15.97 6.52 15.78
C LEU A 110 -16.76 6.55 17.08
N MET A 111 -16.06 6.76 18.20
CA MET A 111 -16.61 6.84 19.54
C MET A 111 -16.25 8.17 20.20
N TRP A 112 -16.87 9.25 19.70
CA TRP A 112 -16.73 10.56 20.33
C TRP A 112 -17.32 10.56 21.74
N ARG A 113 -16.70 11.30 22.66
CA ARG A 113 -17.35 11.60 23.94
C ARG A 113 -18.48 12.60 23.69
N ASP A 114 -19.55 12.52 24.47
CA ASP A 114 -20.68 13.45 24.36
C ASP A 114 -20.24 14.91 24.48
N SER A 115 -19.26 15.17 25.36
CA SER A 115 -18.65 16.50 25.53
C SER A 115 -17.96 17.02 24.27
N ASP A 116 -17.46 16.14 23.42
CA ASP A 116 -16.64 16.49 22.26
C ASP A 116 -17.51 16.59 21.00
N HIS A 117 -18.53 15.72 20.90
CA HIS A 117 -19.50 15.69 19.80
C HIS A 117 -20.53 16.82 19.89
N PHE A 118 -21.13 17.05 21.07
CA PHE A 118 -22.26 17.99 21.22
C PHE A 118 -21.86 19.41 21.64
N ASN A 119 -20.62 19.63 22.09
CA ASN A 119 -20.20 20.96 22.55
C ASN A 119 -19.50 21.75 21.42
N ASN A 120 -20.22 22.70 20.81
CA ASN A 120 -19.67 23.56 19.75
C ASN A 120 -18.67 24.63 20.23
N ARG A 121 -18.25 24.63 21.51
CA ARG A 121 -17.40 25.67 22.12
C ARG A 121 -15.90 25.52 21.83
N GLY A 122 -15.50 25.24 20.59
CA GLY A 122 -14.10 25.17 20.16
C GLY A 122 -13.95 24.90 18.67
N SER A 123 -12.76 25.18 18.09
CA SER A 123 -12.46 24.75 16.72
C SER A 123 -12.53 23.22 16.67
N SER A 124 -13.29 22.68 15.72
CA SER A 124 -13.31 21.24 15.50
C SER A 124 -12.01 20.85 14.83
N ARG A 125 -11.09 20.23 15.57
CA ARG A 125 -9.86 19.68 15.00
C ARG A 125 -10.21 18.80 13.80
N ARG A 126 -9.66 19.13 12.65
CA ARG A 126 -9.84 18.35 11.42
C ARG A 126 -8.69 17.38 11.22
N MET A 127 -9.02 16.17 10.79
CA MET A 127 -8.08 15.09 10.55
C MET A 127 -8.18 14.64 9.10
N ALA A 128 -7.05 14.52 8.41
CA ALA A 128 -6.97 13.86 7.12
C ALA A 128 -6.70 12.37 7.33
N LEU A 129 -7.49 11.53 6.68
CA LEU A 129 -7.43 10.08 6.77
C LEU A 129 -7.39 9.47 5.39
N PHE A 130 -6.69 8.34 5.26
CA PHE A 130 -6.83 7.44 4.13
C PHE A 130 -6.49 6.02 4.57
N CYS A 131 -6.91 5.04 3.79
CA CYS A 131 -6.64 3.63 4.05
C CYS A 131 -5.65 3.09 3.02
N MET A 132 -4.74 2.23 3.46
CA MET A 132 -3.85 1.44 2.61
C MET A 132 -4.17 -0.05 2.80
N MET A 133 -4.16 -0.80 1.71
CA MET A 133 -4.48 -2.23 1.69
C MET A 133 -3.32 -2.97 1.03
N HIS A 134 -2.80 -3.98 1.70
CA HIS A 134 -1.65 -4.76 1.27
C HIS A 134 -2.05 -6.23 1.13
N LEU A 135 -1.73 -6.83 -0.01
CA LEU A 135 -1.83 -8.27 -0.22
C LEU A 135 -0.63 -8.70 -1.06
N GLY A 136 0.33 -9.38 -0.42
CA GLY A 136 1.63 -9.66 -1.02
C GLY A 136 2.32 -8.37 -1.47
N SER A 137 2.68 -8.29 -2.76
CA SER A 137 3.29 -7.11 -3.35
C SER A 137 2.30 -6.07 -3.90
N GLU A 138 1.01 -6.40 -3.94
CA GLU A 138 -0.04 -5.48 -4.37
C GLU A 138 -0.42 -4.53 -3.22
N VAL A 139 -0.27 -3.23 -3.48
CA VAL A 139 -0.61 -2.18 -2.51
C VAL A 139 -1.58 -1.17 -3.14
N PHE A 140 -2.77 -1.06 -2.56
CA PHE A 140 -3.80 -0.12 -2.96
C PHE A 140 -4.07 0.91 -1.86
N ASP A 141 -4.57 2.07 -2.24
CA ASP A 141 -4.90 3.16 -1.34
C ASP A 141 -6.27 3.76 -1.68
N THR A 142 -6.97 4.28 -0.66
CA THR A 142 -8.24 5.01 -0.84
C THR A 142 -7.99 6.49 -1.03
N GLU A 143 -8.99 7.24 -1.48
CA GLU A 143 -8.93 8.71 -1.44
C GLU A 143 -8.73 9.26 -0.01
N MET A 144 -8.13 10.44 0.08
CA MET A 144 -7.97 11.15 1.35
C MET A 144 -9.28 11.84 1.71
N VAL A 145 -9.76 11.57 2.92
CA VAL A 145 -10.98 12.18 3.47
C VAL A 145 -10.61 13.07 4.66
N VAL A 146 -11.30 14.20 4.80
CA VAL A 146 -11.13 15.09 5.94
C VAL A 146 -12.32 14.92 6.86
N VAL A 147 -12.05 14.55 8.11
CA VAL A 147 -13.07 14.32 9.13
C VAL A 147 -12.95 15.32 10.27
N ASP A 148 -14.07 15.58 10.91
CA ASP A 148 -14.16 16.35 12.14
C ASP A 148 -15.14 15.66 13.11
N ARG A 149 -15.39 16.29 14.26
CA ARG A 149 -16.27 15.75 15.31
C ARG A 149 -17.70 15.45 14.85
N SER A 150 -18.17 15.98 13.72
CA SER A 150 -19.52 15.72 13.22
C SER A 150 -19.65 14.35 12.53
N VAL A 151 -18.53 13.72 12.20
CA VAL A 151 -18.48 12.44 11.50
C VAL A 151 -18.59 11.30 12.52
N THR A 152 -19.60 10.44 12.42
CA THR A 152 -19.71 9.25 13.28
C THR A 152 -18.94 8.06 12.76
N ASP A 153 -18.69 8.03 11.44
CA ASP A 153 -18.08 6.90 10.75
C ASP A 153 -17.22 7.40 9.59
N VAL A 154 -15.99 6.89 9.49
CA VAL A 154 -15.14 7.15 8.34
C VAL A 154 -15.42 6.09 7.29
N CYS A 155 -15.98 6.50 6.16
CA CYS A 155 -16.36 5.61 5.07
C CYS A 155 -15.48 5.85 3.85
N PHE A 156 -14.94 4.78 3.27
CA PHE A 156 -14.28 4.82 1.97
C PHE A 156 -15.14 4.08 0.95
N GLU A 157 -15.71 4.84 0.02
CA GLU A 157 -16.50 4.31 -1.08
C GLU A 157 -15.54 3.78 -2.16
N GLY A 158 -15.64 2.50 -2.48
CA GLY A 158 -14.76 1.88 -3.46
C GLY A 158 -14.74 0.37 -3.36
N VAL A 159 -14.24 -0.24 -4.42
CA VAL A 159 -13.96 -1.67 -4.53
C VAL A 159 -12.48 -1.81 -4.85
N THR A 160 -11.76 -2.54 -4.02
CA THR A 160 -10.37 -2.92 -4.29
C THR A 160 -10.34 -4.39 -4.63
N ILE A 161 -9.79 -4.73 -5.80
CA ILE A 161 -9.71 -6.11 -6.32
C ILE A 161 -8.24 -6.49 -6.40
N PHE A 162 -7.92 -7.61 -5.78
CA PHE A 162 -6.64 -8.30 -5.84
C PHE A 162 -6.80 -9.52 -6.75
N GLN A 163 -5.88 -9.67 -7.68
CA GLN A 163 -5.87 -10.80 -8.61
C GLN A 163 -4.84 -11.83 -8.15
N ASP A 164 -5.07 -13.09 -8.51
CA ASP A 164 -4.11 -14.16 -8.29
C ASP A 164 -3.67 -14.34 -6.83
N ALA A 165 -4.59 -14.11 -5.88
CA ALA A 165 -4.35 -14.35 -4.46
C ALA A 165 -4.38 -15.86 -4.17
N VAL A 166 -3.43 -16.35 -3.38
CA VAL A 166 -3.45 -17.75 -2.89
C VAL A 166 -4.45 -17.91 -1.73
N PRO A 167 -5.00 -19.10 -1.45
CA PRO A 167 -5.96 -19.31 -0.36
C PRO A 167 -5.45 -18.93 1.04
N SER A 168 -4.13 -18.92 1.23
CA SER A 168 -3.46 -18.49 2.46
C SER A 168 -3.13 -17.00 2.48
N PHE A 169 -3.83 -16.17 1.69
CA PHE A 169 -3.55 -14.74 1.64
C PHE A 169 -3.80 -14.07 2.99
N GLU A 170 -3.02 -13.02 3.26
CA GLU A 170 -3.23 -12.10 4.37
C GLU A 170 -3.39 -10.69 3.81
N LEU A 171 -4.62 -10.18 3.81
CA LEU A 171 -4.96 -8.82 3.45
C LEU A 171 -4.78 -7.92 4.67
N ARG A 172 -3.74 -7.08 4.68
CA ARG A 172 -3.54 -6.09 5.74
C ARG A 172 -4.19 -4.77 5.37
N VAL A 173 -5.08 -4.28 6.23
CA VAL A 173 -5.79 -3.00 6.06
C VAL A 173 -5.28 -2.02 7.11
N GLU A 174 -4.72 -0.89 6.67
CA GLU A 174 -4.08 0.12 7.50
C GLU A 174 -4.79 1.48 7.39
N LEU A 175 -5.22 2.05 8.51
CA LEU A 175 -5.76 3.40 8.58
C LEU A 175 -4.68 4.40 8.97
N TRP A 176 -4.44 5.38 8.12
CA TRP A 176 -3.43 6.42 8.30
C TRP A 176 -4.07 7.78 8.59
N SER A 177 -3.40 8.57 9.42
CA SER A 177 -3.92 9.84 9.94
C SER A 177 -2.88 10.96 9.94
N CYS A 178 -3.31 12.17 9.58
CA CYS A 178 -2.51 13.40 9.68
C CYS A 178 -3.41 14.58 10.05
N VAL A 179 -2.97 15.43 10.98
CA VAL A 179 -3.70 16.67 11.31
C VAL A 179 -3.96 17.43 10.02
N PHE A 180 -5.17 17.94 9.79
CA PHE A 180 -5.51 18.75 8.63
C PHE A 180 -5.39 20.25 8.93
N GLU A 181 -5.69 20.66 10.17
CA GLU A 181 -5.67 22.06 10.57
C GLU A 181 -4.26 22.66 10.40
N GLU A 182 -4.21 23.89 9.91
CA GLU A 182 -3.01 24.70 9.88
C GLU A 182 -2.85 25.29 11.27
N GLU A 183 -1.70 25.06 11.91
CA GLU A 183 -1.40 25.66 13.20
C GLU A 183 -1.39 27.19 12.99
N LEU A 184 -2.50 27.88 13.28
CA LEU A 184 -2.57 29.33 13.33
C LEU A 184 -1.80 29.85 14.56
N THR A 185 -0.52 29.52 14.66
CA THR A 185 0.40 30.25 15.52
C THR A 185 0.77 31.54 14.80
N MET A 186 -0.05 32.58 15.00
CA MET A 186 0.32 33.95 14.67
C MET A 186 1.59 34.35 15.44
N ALA A 187 2.74 34.39 14.74
CA ALA A 187 3.74 35.47 14.70
C ALA A 187 5.00 34.93 14.00
N LYS A 188 5.44 35.44 12.84
CA LYS A 188 6.00 36.79 12.66
C LYS A 188 5.93 37.18 11.18
N THR A 189 5.35 38.34 10.90
CA THR A 189 5.60 39.28 9.77
C THR A 189 6.36 38.73 8.54
N PRO A 190 5.86 38.92 7.29
CA PRO A 190 6.67 38.69 6.11
C PRO A 190 7.78 39.73 6.06
N LYS A 191 8.96 39.42 6.61
CA LYS A 191 10.14 40.24 6.45
C LYS A 191 10.64 40.03 5.02
N LYS A 192 10.25 40.97 4.17
CA LYS A 192 10.99 41.46 3.00
C LYS A 192 11.64 40.37 2.15
N LEU A 193 11.03 40.10 1.00
CA LEU A 193 11.69 39.53 -0.19
C LEU A 193 12.90 40.40 -0.58
N ALA A 194 14.02 40.22 0.12
CA ALA A 194 15.31 40.72 -0.30
C ALA A 194 15.86 39.72 -1.32
N LYS A 195 15.62 40.04 -2.58
CA LYS A 195 16.28 39.51 -3.76
C LYS A 195 17.81 39.49 -3.51
N LYS A 196 18.34 38.34 -3.10
CA LYS A 196 19.77 38.02 -3.17
C LYS A 196 19.92 36.68 -3.89
N LEU A 197 19.88 36.77 -5.22
CA LEU A 197 20.59 35.81 -6.07
C LEU A 197 22.08 35.96 -5.77
N ARG A 198 22.59 35.13 -4.85
CA ARG A 198 24.04 34.96 -4.69
C ARG A 198 24.46 33.81 -5.60
N ASN A 199 24.95 34.18 -6.78
CA ASN A 199 25.75 33.31 -7.63
C ASN A 199 26.96 32.81 -6.83
N SER A 200 26.96 31.54 -6.44
CA SER A 200 28.17 30.72 -6.32
C SER A 200 27.81 29.28 -5.96
N PHE A 201 27.60 28.44 -6.97
CA PHE A 201 28.01 27.03 -6.87
C PHE A 201 28.80 26.71 -8.12
N GLY A 202 30.11 26.54 -7.89
CA GLY A 202 31.07 26.17 -8.90
C GLY A 202 30.78 24.79 -9.47
N LYS A 203 31.17 24.62 -10.73
CA LYS A 203 31.31 23.33 -11.40
C LYS A 203 32.12 22.36 -10.54
N SER A 204 31.52 21.24 -10.18
CA SER A 204 32.07 19.86 -10.15
C SER A 204 31.34 19.03 -9.09
N GLY A 205 30.90 17.82 -9.46
CA GLY A 205 30.23 16.88 -8.56
C GLY A 205 28.94 16.36 -9.19
N GLY A 206 29.03 15.20 -9.84
CA GLY A 206 27.95 14.57 -10.57
C GLY A 206 26.68 14.38 -9.73
N LYS A 207 25.54 14.43 -10.41
CA LYS A 207 24.25 13.94 -9.93
C LYS A 207 24.45 12.57 -9.26
N LYS A 208 24.48 12.53 -7.93
CA LYS A 208 24.20 11.29 -7.20
C LYS A 208 22.69 11.16 -7.15
N LEU A 209 22.12 10.69 -8.26
CA LEU A 209 20.91 9.87 -8.17
C LEU A 209 21.32 8.74 -7.24
N CYS A 210 20.75 8.63 -6.05
CA CYS A 210 20.96 7.45 -5.22
C CYS A 210 20.35 6.28 -5.98
N PRO A 211 21.15 5.39 -6.60
CA PRO A 211 20.58 4.24 -7.29
C PRO A 211 20.06 3.32 -6.19
N LEU A 212 18.75 3.09 -6.17
CA LEU A 212 18.09 2.16 -5.26
C LEU A 212 18.74 0.77 -5.27
N LEU A 213 19.36 0.41 -6.39
CA LEU A 213 19.96 -0.89 -6.65
C LEU A 213 21.38 -1.08 -6.06
N ASP A 214 22.08 -0.02 -5.65
CA ASP A 214 23.44 -0.10 -5.08
C ASP A 214 23.48 0.01 -3.55
N THR A 215 22.33 0.23 -2.90
CA THR A 215 22.23 0.36 -1.44
C THR A 215 21.75 -0.95 -0.83
N SER A 216 22.58 -1.53 0.04
CA SER A 216 22.25 -2.71 0.85
C SER A 216 21.08 -2.50 1.83
N ASP A 217 20.60 -1.25 1.98
CA ASP A 217 19.46 -0.88 2.80
C ASP A 217 18.44 -0.03 1.99
N PRO A 218 17.26 -0.58 1.65
CA PRO A 218 16.22 0.16 0.93
C PRO A 218 15.66 1.34 1.72
N ASP A 219 15.76 1.35 3.06
CA ASP A 219 15.28 2.47 3.87
C ASP A 219 16.14 3.73 3.69
N THR A 220 17.43 3.60 3.37
CA THR A 220 18.30 4.75 3.07
C THR A 220 17.84 5.52 1.82
N PHE A 221 17.35 4.83 0.80
CA PHE A 221 16.76 5.48 -0.38
C PHE A 221 15.43 6.17 -0.04
N LEU A 222 14.59 5.53 0.77
CA LEU A 222 13.31 6.08 1.19
C LEU A 222 13.45 7.28 2.14
N GLN A 223 14.59 7.43 2.81
CA GLN A 223 14.97 8.59 3.62
C GLN A 223 15.42 9.79 2.77
N CYS A 224 15.81 9.59 1.50
CA CYS A 224 16.06 10.68 0.59
C CYS A 224 14.72 11.37 0.28
N HIS A 225 14.64 12.69 0.49
CA HIS A 225 13.41 13.52 0.40
C HIS A 225 12.53 13.50 1.68
N PRO A 226 12.94 14.20 2.76
CA PRO A 226 12.18 14.24 4.00
C PRO A 226 10.82 14.93 3.82
N ILE A 227 9.77 14.32 4.37
CA ILE A 227 8.42 14.91 4.41
C ILE A 227 8.44 16.12 5.37
N PRO A 228 7.84 17.27 5.01
CA PRO A 228 7.67 18.40 5.92
C PRO A 228 6.99 17.97 7.22
N SER A 229 7.42 18.52 8.36
CA SER A 229 6.98 18.11 9.70
C SER A 229 5.46 18.21 9.96
N GLY A 230 4.71 18.96 9.14
CA GLY A 230 3.25 19.08 9.22
C GLY A 230 2.45 18.24 8.20
N ALA A 231 3.11 17.47 7.34
CA ALA A 231 2.47 16.66 6.30
C ALA A 231 2.63 15.15 6.52
N ARG A 232 3.24 14.76 7.64
CA ARG A 232 3.53 13.35 7.95
C ARG A 232 2.28 12.63 8.43
N TYR A 233 1.89 11.59 7.69
CA TYR A 233 0.89 10.63 8.14
C TYR A 233 1.50 9.64 9.14
N ASN A 234 0.70 9.25 10.12
CA ASN A 234 1.03 8.23 11.10
C ASN A 234 -0.02 7.12 11.06
N LEU A 235 0.44 5.87 11.18
CA LEU A 235 -0.43 4.70 11.24
C LEU A 235 -1.27 4.79 12.53
N LEU A 236 -2.59 4.83 12.37
CA LEU A 236 -3.54 4.99 13.47
C LEU A 236 -3.99 3.62 14.00
N ALA A 237 -4.36 2.74 13.08
CA ALA A 237 -4.81 1.39 13.39
C ALA A 237 -4.63 0.48 12.17
N TYR A 238 -4.61 -0.84 12.39
CA TYR A 238 -4.63 -1.81 11.31
C TYR A 238 -5.38 -3.08 11.71
N THR A 239 -5.73 -3.90 10.71
CA THR A 239 -6.21 -5.27 10.89
C THR A 239 -5.69 -6.15 9.76
N THR A 240 -5.76 -7.46 9.93
CA THR A 240 -5.40 -8.45 8.91
C THR A 240 -6.58 -9.37 8.69
N LEU A 241 -6.97 -9.56 7.43
CA LEU A 241 -8.09 -10.39 7.01
C LEU A 241 -7.56 -11.49 6.10
N GLY A 242 -8.04 -12.71 6.28
CA GLY A 242 -7.72 -13.86 5.44
C GLY A 242 -8.97 -14.44 4.78
N LEU A 243 -8.83 -15.67 4.29
CA LEU A 243 -9.92 -16.40 3.65
C LEU A 243 -11.09 -16.71 4.60
N CYS A 244 -10.82 -16.90 5.90
CA CYS A 244 -11.87 -17.17 6.90
C CYS A 244 -12.84 -16.00 7.08
N GLU A 245 -12.42 -14.78 6.77
CA GLU A 245 -13.25 -13.58 6.84
C GLU A 245 -14.05 -13.32 5.53
N ALA A 246 -13.82 -14.10 4.47
CA ALA A 246 -14.42 -13.91 3.15
C ALA A 246 -15.82 -14.55 3.02
N GLU A 247 -16.74 -14.21 3.92
CA GLU A 247 -18.10 -14.81 3.99
C GLU A 247 -19.12 -14.17 3.02
N GLY A 248 -18.72 -13.17 2.23
CA GLY A 248 -19.60 -12.54 1.22
C GLY A 248 -20.66 -11.58 1.77
N SER A 249 -20.73 -11.39 3.09
CA SER A 249 -21.53 -10.39 3.79
C SER A 249 -20.66 -9.26 4.37
N PHE A 250 -21.30 -8.20 4.84
CA PHE A 250 -20.63 -7.19 5.66
C PHE A 250 -20.34 -7.77 7.05
N GLN A 251 -19.06 -7.71 7.44
CA GLN A 251 -18.59 -8.21 8.72
C GLN A 251 -17.86 -7.11 9.50
N SER A 252 -17.73 -7.31 10.81
CA SER A 252 -17.01 -6.42 11.72
C SER A 252 -15.74 -7.10 12.21
N HIS A 253 -14.59 -6.48 11.97
CA HIS A 253 -13.28 -7.01 12.27
C HIS A 253 -12.57 -6.13 13.31
N SER A 254 -11.96 -6.75 14.31
CA SER A 254 -11.23 -6.02 15.34
C SER A 254 -10.02 -5.29 14.76
N LEU A 255 -9.80 -4.05 15.20
CA LEU A 255 -8.64 -3.23 14.87
C LEU A 255 -7.60 -3.28 15.99
N ILE A 256 -6.34 -3.32 15.61
CA ILE A 256 -5.21 -3.03 16.49
C ILE A 256 -4.96 -1.52 16.41
N ILE A 257 -5.32 -0.81 17.48
CA ILE A 257 -5.14 0.65 17.57
C ILE A 257 -3.75 0.96 18.14
N LEU A 258 -3.00 1.82 17.44
CA LEU A 258 -1.63 2.17 17.79
C LEU A 258 -1.47 3.54 18.46
N GLN A 259 -2.46 4.42 18.34
CA GLN A 259 -2.42 5.76 18.94
C GLN A 259 -3.48 5.92 20.01
N ASN A 260 -3.21 6.80 20.97
CA ASN A 260 -4.12 7.20 22.05
C ASN A 260 -4.36 8.72 22.02
N ALA A 261 -5.22 9.22 22.92
CA ALA A 261 -5.60 10.64 22.99
C ALA A 261 -4.44 11.64 23.20
N GLU A 262 -3.24 11.17 23.56
CA GLU A 262 -2.05 12.01 23.73
C GLU A 262 -1.43 12.39 22.37
N TRP A 263 -1.73 11.64 21.31
CA TRP A 263 -1.17 11.88 19.99
C TRP A 263 -1.94 12.95 19.22
N PRO A 264 -1.26 13.85 18.50
CA PRO A 264 -1.93 14.84 17.69
C PRO A 264 -2.66 14.22 16.48
N THR A 265 -2.28 13.03 16.04
CA THR A 265 -2.93 12.35 14.92
C THR A 265 -4.07 11.42 15.35
N TRP A 266 -4.38 11.37 16.64
CA TRP A 266 -5.37 10.46 17.17
C TRP A 266 -6.82 10.81 16.78
N LEU A 267 -7.61 9.75 16.60
CA LEU A 267 -9.05 9.79 16.36
C LEU A 267 -9.69 8.72 17.27
N PRO A 268 -10.85 9.00 17.89
CA PRO A 268 -11.52 8.03 18.76
C PRO A 268 -12.18 6.93 17.94
N LEU A 269 -11.42 5.89 17.56
CA LEU A 269 -11.96 4.72 16.90
C LEU A 269 -12.78 3.87 17.88
N TYR A 270 -13.90 3.33 17.42
CA TYR A 270 -14.70 2.35 18.18
C TYR A 270 -13.92 1.05 18.44
N GLY A 271 -12.98 0.72 17.56
CA GLY A 271 -12.13 -0.48 17.67
C GLY A 271 -12.39 -1.54 16.61
N ASN A 272 -13.30 -1.30 15.67
CA ASN A 272 -13.62 -2.24 14.59
C ASN A 272 -13.55 -1.58 13.21
N LEU A 273 -13.21 -2.38 12.20
CA LEU A 273 -13.41 -2.12 10.78
C LEU A 273 -14.64 -2.91 10.32
N CYS A 274 -15.62 -2.23 9.74
CA CYS A 274 -16.70 -2.89 9.02
C CYS A 274 -16.37 -2.91 7.54
N CYS A 275 -16.40 -4.08 6.91
CA CYS A 275 -16.21 -4.22 5.47
C CYS A 275 -16.83 -5.51 4.95
N LYS A 276 -16.92 -5.61 3.62
CA LYS A 276 -17.26 -6.87 2.94
C LYS A 276 -16.04 -7.37 2.19
N LEU A 277 -15.52 -8.52 2.61
CA LEU A 277 -14.48 -9.28 1.92
C LEU A 277 -15.13 -10.44 1.14
N VAL A 278 -14.73 -10.58 -0.11
CA VAL A 278 -15.17 -11.66 -1.00
C VAL A 278 -13.93 -12.30 -1.59
N ALA A 279 -13.87 -13.62 -1.60
CA ALA A 279 -12.85 -14.38 -2.31
C ALA A 279 -13.54 -15.37 -3.26
N GLN A 280 -13.18 -15.33 -4.54
CA GLN A 280 -13.76 -16.18 -5.56
C GLN A 280 -12.66 -16.94 -6.32
N PRO A 281 -12.73 -18.29 -6.39
CA PRO A 281 -11.80 -19.06 -7.19
C PRO A 281 -11.79 -18.64 -8.66
N VAL A 282 -10.60 -18.44 -9.22
CA VAL A 282 -10.40 -18.06 -10.62
C VAL A 282 -11.02 -19.09 -11.56
N CYS A 283 -10.97 -20.37 -11.20
CA CYS A 283 -11.56 -21.48 -11.95
C CYS A 283 -13.10 -21.40 -12.11
N MET A 284 -13.79 -20.58 -11.31
CA MET A 284 -15.23 -20.33 -11.50
C MET A 284 -15.53 -19.29 -12.59
N THR A 285 -14.55 -18.46 -12.95
CA THR A 285 -14.72 -17.36 -13.91
C THR A 285 -13.95 -17.58 -15.20
N GLN A 286 -12.87 -18.36 -15.16
CA GLN A 286 -12.00 -18.61 -16.29
C GLN A 286 -12.13 -20.05 -16.80
N HIS A 287 -11.94 -20.21 -18.10
CA HIS A 287 -12.02 -21.50 -18.76
C HIS A 287 -10.73 -22.31 -18.54
N MET A 288 -10.72 -23.17 -17.53
CA MET A 288 -9.50 -23.89 -17.12
C MET A 288 -9.09 -25.02 -18.07
N MET A 289 -10.05 -25.79 -18.60
CA MET A 289 -9.75 -26.98 -19.42
C MET A 289 -10.81 -27.21 -20.49
N ALA A 290 -10.39 -27.48 -21.73
CA ALA A 290 -11.24 -27.96 -22.83
C ALA A 290 -10.71 -29.30 -23.34
N GLY A 291 -11.58 -30.27 -23.55
CA GLY A 291 -11.20 -31.57 -24.09
C GLY A 291 -12.38 -32.53 -24.24
N TYR A 292 -12.10 -33.69 -24.80
CA TYR A 292 -13.08 -34.76 -24.97
C TYR A 292 -13.12 -35.64 -23.73
N LEU A 293 -14.31 -35.80 -23.13
CA LEU A 293 -14.54 -36.73 -22.03
C LEU A 293 -14.76 -38.15 -22.58
N SER A 294 -13.81 -39.06 -22.33
CA SER A 294 -13.97 -40.48 -22.68
C SER A 294 -14.58 -41.25 -21.52
N GLN A 295 -15.91 -41.23 -21.42
CA GLN A 295 -16.63 -42.03 -20.42
C GLN A 295 -16.73 -43.49 -20.88
N LYS A 296 -16.06 -44.41 -20.18
CA LYS A 296 -16.35 -45.84 -20.30
C LYS A 296 -17.51 -46.18 -19.37
N VAL A 297 -18.70 -46.32 -19.94
CA VAL A 297 -19.86 -46.90 -19.25
C VAL A 297 -19.58 -48.39 -19.07
N ARG A 298 -19.70 -48.87 -17.83
CA ARG A 298 -19.49 -50.27 -17.45
C ARG A 298 -20.82 -50.98 -17.34
#